data_AF-A0A8J6ICK2-F1
#
_entry.id   AF-A0A8J6ICK2-F1
#
_cell.length_a   1.000
_cell.length_b   1.000
_cell.length_c   1.000
_cell.angle_alpha   90.00
_cell.angle_beta   90.00
_cell.angle_gamma   90.00
#
_symmetry.space_group_name_H-M   'P 1'
#
loop_
_entity.id
_entity.type
_entity.pdbx_description
1 polymer ?
#
loop_
_entity_poly.entity_id
_entity_poly.type
_entity_poly.pdbx_seq_one_letter_code
_entity_poly.pdbx_strand_id
1 'polypeptide(L)'
;MSERIAEVVRLINRSSGEMPGAAVVRARRLTDTLQEIIDTAAIRPLDIYAVMSVRNTLNDYLPTTLQRYLAVPESARHVARTSGTTPVESLVEQLEALQVSASSVLVASQHQDVDSLMTQGAFLATKFSGSDLDL
;
A
#
# COMPACT_ATOMS: atom_id res chain seq x y z
N MET A 1 -10.26 -9.64 1.25
CA MET A 1 -9.19 -8.79 0.65
C MET A 1 -8.13 -9.64 -0.04
N SER A 2 -7.71 -10.78 0.51
CA SER A 2 -6.73 -11.68 -0.10
C SER A 2 -7.12 -12.22 -1.49
N GLU A 3 -8.39 -12.53 -1.72
CA GLU A 3 -8.84 -12.91 -3.08
C GLU A 3 -8.64 -11.79 -4.10
N ARG A 4 -8.99 -10.56 -3.70
CA ARG A 4 -8.82 -9.38 -4.57
C ARG A 4 -7.36 -9.10 -4.89
N ILE A 5 -6.45 -9.30 -3.94
CA ILE A 5 -5.02 -9.14 -4.23
C ILE A 5 -4.56 -10.17 -5.26
N ALA A 6 -5.03 -11.41 -5.16
CA ALA A 6 -4.70 -12.47 -6.11
C ALA A 6 -5.22 -12.16 -7.52
N GLU A 7 -6.40 -11.54 -7.65
CA GLU A 7 -6.91 -11.05 -8.93
C GLU A 7 -6.00 -9.98 -9.54
N VAL A 8 -5.57 -9.01 -8.74
CA VAL A 8 -4.68 -7.93 -9.19
C VAL A 8 -3.31 -8.48 -9.58
N VAL A 9 -2.78 -9.45 -8.83
CA VAL A 9 -1.53 -10.15 -9.18
C VAL A 9 -1.68 -10.92 -10.49
N ARG A 10 -2.81 -11.62 -10.71
CA ARG A 10 -3.10 -12.28 -11.99
C ARG A 10 -3.21 -11.28 -13.15
N LEU A 11 -3.75 -10.08 -12.91
CA LEU A 11 -3.74 -9.02 -13.91
C LEU A 11 -2.30 -8.64 -14.29
N ILE A 12 -1.48 -8.29 -13.29
CA ILE A 12 -0.08 -7.88 -13.50
C ILE A 12 0.71 -8.94 -14.27
N ASN A 13 0.58 -10.21 -13.88
CA ASN A 13 1.31 -11.32 -14.49
C ASN A 13 0.87 -11.57 -15.94
N ARG A 14 -0.43 -11.46 -16.25
CA ARG A 14 -0.92 -11.64 -17.62
C ARG A 14 -0.51 -10.50 -18.55
N SER A 15 -0.37 -9.29 -18.02
CA SER A 15 0.01 -8.11 -18.79
C SER A 15 1.50 -7.80 -18.77
N SER A 16 2.34 -8.66 -18.16
CA SER A 16 3.76 -8.34 -17.94
C SER A 16 4.57 -8.16 -19.23
N GLY A 17 4.18 -8.84 -20.32
CA GLY A 17 4.83 -8.68 -21.63
C GLY A 17 4.54 -7.34 -22.30
N GLU A 18 3.47 -6.66 -21.91
CA GLU A 18 3.04 -5.37 -22.44
C GLU A 18 3.50 -4.18 -21.59
N MET A 19 4.18 -4.45 -20.47
CA MET A 19 4.61 -3.44 -19.51
C MET A 19 6.13 -3.38 -19.40
N PRO A 20 6.71 -2.20 -19.12
CA PRO A 20 8.13 -2.09 -18.80
C PRO A 20 8.46 -2.98 -17.59
N GLY A 21 9.57 -3.70 -17.62
CA GLY A 21 9.95 -4.59 -16.51
C GLY A 21 10.01 -3.85 -15.16
N ALA A 22 10.48 -2.61 -15.17
CA ALA A 22 10.51 -1.73 -14.01
C ALA A 22 9.12 -1.44 -13.41
N ALA A 23 8.06 -1.42 -14.22
CA ALA A 23 6.69 -1.25 -13.78
C ALA A 23 6.11 -2.56 -13.20
N VAL A 24 6.41 -3.71 -13.82
CA VAL A 24 6.00 -5.03 -13.30
C VAL A 24 6.56 -5.24 -11.89
N VAL A 25 7.85 -4.98 -11.69
CA VAL A 25 8.51 -5.11 -10.38
C VAL A 25 7.87 -4.19 -9.34
N ARG A 26 7.61 -2.93 -9.67
CA ARG A 26 6.96 -1.98 -8.74
C ARG A 26 5.53 -2.37 -8.40
N ALA A 27 4.74 -2.79 -9.40
CA ALA A 27 3.37 -3.24 -9.16
C ALA A 27 3.34 -4.49 -8.27
N ARG A 28 4.29 -5.43 -8.45
CA ARG A 28 4.41 -6.61 -7.58
C ARG A 28 4.84 -6.23 -6.16
N ARG A 29 5.85 -5.36 -6.01
CA ARG A 29 6.26 -4.82 -4.70
C ARG A 29 5.09 -4.18 -3.96
N LEU A 30 4.27 -3.39 -4.66
CA LEU A 30 3.07 -2.78 -4.08
C LEU A 30 2.09 -3.85 -3.61
N THR A 31 1.82 -4.90 -4.41
CA THR A 31 0.96 -6.00 -3.96
C THR A 31 1.54 -6.75 -2.76
N ASP A 32 2.86 -6.89 -2.65
CA ASP A 32 3.47 -7.55 -1.50
C ASP A 32 3.33 -6.68 -0.23
N THR A 33 3.53 -5.37 -0.33
CA THR A 33 3.28 -4.42 0.79
C THR A 33 1.81 -4.42 1.22
N LEU A 34 0.87 -4.42 0.27
CA LEU A 34 -0.57 -4.47 0.58
C LEU A 34 -0.94 -5.81 1.25
N GLN A 35 -0.31 -6.92 0.84
CA GLN A 35 -0.50 -8.21 1.48
C GLN A 35 -0.01 -8.18 2.93
N GLU A 36 1.15 -7.57 3.20
CA GLU A 36 1.69 -7.44 4.56
C GLU A 36 0.76 -6.63 5.48
N ILE A 37 0.12 -5.58 4.97
CA ILE A 37 -0.91 -4.83 5.70
C ILE A 37 -2.14 -5.71 5.99
N ILE A 38 -2.55 -6.55 5.04
CA ILE A 38 -3.69 -7.47 5.23
C ILE A 38 -3.34 -8.56 6.25
N ASP A 39 -2.13 -9.11 6.20
CA ASP A 39 -1.69 -10.17 7.12
C ASP A 39 -1.54 -9.63 8.54
N THR A 40 -1.10 -8.38 8.67
CA THR A 40 -1.20 -7.61 9.90
C THR A 40 -2.64 -7.62 10.46
N ALA A 41 -3.64 -7.46 9.59
CA ALA A 41 -5.06 -7.43 9.99
C ALA A 41 -5.53 -8.73 10.68
N ALA A 42 -4.88 -9.86 10.37
CA ALA A 42 -5.20 -11.16 10.96
C ALA A 42 -4.69 -11.29 12.41
N ILE A 43 -3.66 -10.53 12.77
CA ILE A 43 -3.10 -10.49 14.12
C ILE A 43 -3.72 -9.35 14.93
N ARG A 44 -3.97 -8.20 14.29
CA ARG A 44 -4.55 -7.00 14.91
C ARG A 44 -5.53 -6.30 13.98
N PRO A 45 -6.68 -5.78 14.46
CA PRO A 45 -7.57 -5.00 13.61
C PRO A 45 -6.88 -3.74 13.07
N LEU A 46 -6.99 -3.52 11.76
CA LEU A 46 -6.56 -2.27 11.13
C LEU A 46 -7.54 -1.13 11.44
N ASP A 47 -7.04 0.09 11.53
CA ASP A 47 -7.92 1.27 11.55
C ASP A 47 -8.67 1.45 10.22
N ILE A 48 -9.73 2.25 10.24
CA ILE A 48 -10.60 2.45 9.07
C ILE A 48 -9.87 3.09 7.88
N TYR A 49 -8.89 3.97 8.12
CA TYR A 49 -8.11 4.60 7.05
C TYR A 49 -7.19 3.58 6.38
N ALA A 50 -6.54 2.70 7.14
CA ALA A 50 -5.73 1.61 6.61
C ALA A 50 -6.57 0.64 5.77
N VAL A 51 -7.75 0.24 6.26
CA VAL A 51 -8.70 -0.61 5.52
C VAL A 51 -9.13 0.06 4.21
N MET A 52 -9.53 1.33 4.25
CA MET A 52 -9.96 2.06 3.07
C MET A 52 -8.83 2.27 2.06
N SER A 53 -7.61 2.55 2.52
CA SER A 53 -6.44 2.73 1.66
C SER A 53 -6.11 1.45 0.89
N VAL A 54 -6.07 0.30 1.58
CA VAL A 54 -5.86 -1.00 0.93
C VAL A 54 -6.99 -1.31 -0.05
N ARG A 55 -8.25 -1.09 0.36
CA ARG A 55 -9.43 -1.37 -0.46
C ARG A 55 -9.45 -0.52 -1.74
N ASN A 56 -9.17 0.77 -1.64
CA ASN A 56 -9.17 1.66 -2.80
C ASN A 56 -8.02 1.34 -3.75
N THR A 57 -6.84 1.03 -3.21
CA THR A 57 -5.68 0.66 -4.03
C THR A 57 -5.93 -0.61 -4.83
N LEU A 58 -6.51 -1.64 -4.19
CA LEU A 58 -6.80 -2.93 -4.83
C LEU A 58 -8.00 -2.92 -5.78
N ASN A 59 -9.01 -2.08 -5.53
CA ASN A 59 -10.22 -2.07 -6.33
C ASN A 59 -10.18 -1.07 -7.47
N ASP A 60 -9.50 0.06 -7.28
CA ASP A 60 -9.52 1.17 -8.22
C ASP A 60 -8.11 1.56 -8.64
N TYR A 61 -7.29 2.09 -7.73
CA TYR A 61 -6.11 2.85 -8.15
C TYR A 61 -5.11 2.03 -8.95
N LEU A 62 -4.68 0.88 -8.43
CA LEU A 62 -3.71 0.03 -9.15
C LEU A 62 -4.31 -0.56 -10.43
N PRO A 63 -5.49 -1.21 -10.42
CA PRO A 63 -6.11 -1.71 -11.65
C PRO A 63 -6.32 -0.63 -12.72
N THR A 64 -6.80 0.56 -12.32
CA THR A 64 -7.06 1.68 -13.23
C THR A 64 -5.76 2.22 -13.83
N THR A 65 -4.70 2.40 -13.03
CA THR A 65 -3.39 2.83 -13.52
C THR A 65 -2.84 1.86 -14.56
N LEU A 66 -2.89 0.55 -14.29
CA LEU A 66 -2.40 -0.46 -15.23
C LEU A 66 -3.23 -0.50 -16.52
N GLN A 67 -4.56 -0.48 -16.42
CA GLN A 67 -5.45 -0.49 -17.58
C GLN A 67 -5.27 0.74 -18.46
N ARG A 68 -5.11 1.92 -17.86
CA ARG A 68 -4.87 3.17 -18.60
C ARG A 68 -3.55 3.11 -19.38
N TYR A 69 -2.50 2.56 -18.79
CA TYR A 69 -1.23 2.37 -19.51
C TYR A 69 -1.37 1.35 -20.64
N LEU A 70 -2.01 0.21 -20.40
CA LEU A 70 -2.19 -0.84 -21.41
C LEU A 70 -3.05 -0.38 -22.60
N ALA A 71 -3.94 0.59 -22.38
CA ALA A 71 -4.72 1.23 -23.45
C ALA A 71 -3.89 2.20 -24.32
N VAL A 72 -2.67 2.57 -23.92
CA VAL A 72 -1.79 3.41 -24.72
C VAL A 72 -1.18 2.59 -25.87
N PRO A 73 -1.34 3.02 -27.14
CA PRO A 73 -0.71 2.37 -28.29
C PRO A 73 0.80 2.26 -28.11
N GLU A 74 1.40 1.13 -28.49
CA GLU A 74 2.82 0.86 -28.29
C GLU A 74 3.72 1.97 -28.87
N SER A 75 3.40 2.45 -30.07
CA SER A 75 4.11 3.54 -30.76
C SER A 75 4.12 4.87 -30.00
N ALA A 76 3.21 5.03 -29.04
CA ALA A 76 3.04 6.23 -28.24
C ALA A 76 3.65 6.12 -26.83
N ARG A 77 4.08 4.92 -26.37
CA ARG A 77 4.52 4.68 -24.99
C ARG A 77 5.83 5.40 -24.64
N HIS A 78 6.68 5.68 -25.63
CA HIS A 78 7.99 6.33 -25.49
C HIS A 78 8.04 7.76 -26.02
N VAL A 79 6.89 8.33 -26.40
CA VAL A 79 6.80 9.70 -26.90
C VAL A 79 6.33 10.63 -25.79
N ALA A 80 7.13 11.63 -25.47
CA ALA A 80 6.79 12.62 -24.45
C ALA A 80 5.48 13.34 -24.82
N ARG A 81 4.63 13.56 -23.81
CA ARG A 81 3.36 14.29 -23.97
C ARG A 81 3.51 15.74 -23.54
N THR A 82 2.41 16.49 -23.56
CA THR A 82 2.37 17.91 -23.16
C THR A 82 2.90 18.14 -21.73
N SER A 83 2.85 17.13 -20.86
CA SER A 83 3.43 17.15 -19.51
C SER A 83 4.97 17.10 -19.47
N GLY A 84 5.64 16.82 -20.60
CA GLY A 84 7.08 16.60 -20.67
C GLY A 84 7.52 15.17 -20.33
N THR A 85 6.59 14.30 -19.89
CA THR A 85 6.86 12.90 -19.55
C THR A 85 6.25 11.94 -20.57
N THR A 86 6.89 10.78 -20.73
CA THR A 86 6.38 9.66 -21.51
C THR A 86 5.35 8.86 -20.69
N PRO A 87 4.42 8.13 -21.34
CA PRO A 87 3.54 7.20 -20.65
C PRO A 87 4.27 6.14 -19.79
N VAL A 88 5.46 5.70 -20.21
CA VAL A 88 6.31 4.79 -19.43
C VAL A 88 6.77 5.43 -18.13
N GLU A 89 7.33 6.64 -18.19
CA GLU A 89 7.78 7.38 -17.00
C GLU A 89 6.60 7.65 -16.06
N SER A 90 5.47 8.10 -16.62
CA SER A 90 4.27 8.38 -15.83
C SER A 90 3.71 7.14 -15.12
N LEU A 91 3.74 5.95 -15.77
CA LEU A 91 3.35 4.70 -15.11
C LEU A 91 4.27 4.40 -13.91
N VAL A 92 5.57 4.53 -14.10
CA VAL A 92 6.56 4.24 -13.04
C VAL A 92 6.37 5.20 -11.86
N GLU A 93 6.18 6.49 -12.11
CA GLU A 93 5.92 7.51 -11.08
C GLU A 93 4.63 7.22 -10.30
N GLN A 94 3.54 6.86 -10.99
CA GLN A 94 2.28 6.52 -10.33
C GLN A 94 2.40 5.29 -9.44
N LEU A 95 3.11 4.25 -9.90
CA LEU A 95 3.34 3.05 -9.10
C LEU A 95 4.22 3.35 -7.87
N GLU A 96 5.21 4.23 -8.01
CA GLU A 96 6.03 4.67 -6.88
C GLU A 96 5.21 5.47 -5.86
N ALA A 97 4.33 6.37 -6.32
CA ALA A 97 3.45 7.12 -5.42
C ALA A 97 2.51 6.20 -4.63
N LEU A 98 1.95 5.18 -5.28
CA LEU A 98 1.14 4.16 -4.61
C LEU A 98 1.97 3.34 -3.60
N GLN A 99 3.20 2.97 -3.96
CA GLN A 99 4.11 2.27 -3.05
C GLN A 99 4.44 3.09 -1.81
N VAL A 100 4.77 4.37 -1.97
CA VAL A 100 5.07 5.26 -0.84
C VAL A 100 3.87 5.35 0.09
N SER A 101 2.67 5.55 -0.46
CA SER A 101 1.44 5.61 0.33
C SER A 101 1.17 4.30 1.09
N ALA A 102 1.29 3.14 0.42
CA ALA A 102 1.11 1.84 1.06
C ALA A 102 2.14 1.58 2.17
N SER A 103 3.41 1.91 1.92
CA SER A 103 4.48 1.81 2.94
C SER A 103 4.18 2.67 4.17
N SER A 104 3.69 3.90 3.98
CA SER A 104 3.30 4.77 5.11
C SER A 104 2.15 4.16 5.93
N VAL A 105 1.16 3.54 5.28
CA VAL A 105 0.07 2.83 5.97
C VAL A 105 0.60 1.63 6.74
N LEU A 106 1.51 0.84 6.15
CA LEU A 106 2.12 -0.30 6.82
C LEU A 106 2.86 0.14 8.09
N VAL A 107 3.73 1.15 7.97
CA VAL A 107 4.47 1.72 9.10
C VAL A 107 3.51 2.21 10.19
N ALA A 108 2.51 3.02 9.83
CA ALA A 108 1.53 3.53 10.80
C ALA A 108 0.80 2.38 11.52
N SER A 109 0.41 1.34 10.79
CA SER A 109 -0.23 0.17 11.39
C SER A 109 0.68 -0.52 12.41
N GLN A 110 2.00 -0.61 12.13
CA GLN A 110 2.98 -1.27 13.00
C GLN A 110 3.30 -0.47 14.26
N HIS A 111 3.29 0.87 14.17
CA HIS A 111 3.57 1.74 15.31
C HIS A 111 2.41 1.88 16.30
N GLN A 112 1.16 1.68 15.86
CA GLN A 112 -0.03 1.77 16.73
C GLN A 112 0.06 0.87 17.98
N ASP A 113 0.71 -0.29 17.86
CA ASP A 113 0.90 -1.23 18.97
C ASP A 113 1.95 -0.75 19.97
N VAL A 114 3.04 -0.16 19.47
CA VAL A 114 4.10 0.41 20.31
C VAL A 114 3.52 1.53 21.16
N ASP A 115 2.76 2.43 20.54
CA ASP A 115 2.14 3.56 21.22
C ASP A 115 1.06 3.11 22.23
N SER A 116 0.27 2.11 21.88
CA SER A 116 -0.75 1.54 22.77
C SER A 116 -0.12 0.86 23.99
N LEU A 117 0.94 0.07 23.80
CA LEU A 117 1.67 -0.59 24.90
C LEU A 117 2.32 0.43 25.83
N MET A 118 2.97 1.46 25.29
CA MET A 118 3.58 2.53 26.08
C MET A 118 2.53 3.33 26.87
N THR A 119 1.37 3.61 26.25
CA THR A 119 0.24 4.29 26.90
C THR A 119 -0.33 3.46 28.05
N GLN A 120 -0.51 2.16 27.85
CA GLN A 120 -0.97 1.24 28.90
C GLN A 120 0.05 1.17 30.05
N GLY A 121 1.34 1.09 29.75
CA GLY A 121 2.40 1.11 30.76
C GLY A 121 2.40 2.39 31.60
N ALA A 122 2.26 3.55 30.96
CA ALA A 122 2.15 4.83 31.65
C ALA A 122 0.90 4.89 32.55
N PHE A 123 -0.26 4.43 32.06
CA PHE A 123 -1.48 4.34 32.85
C PHE A 123 -1.32 3.43 34.08
N LEU A 124 -0.73 2.25 33.91
CA LEU A 124 -0.48 1.31 35.01
C LEU A 124 0.48 1.91 36.04
N ALA A 125 1.57 2.55 35.59
CA ALA A 125 2.51 3.23 36.47
C ALA A 125 1.78 4.29 37.30
N THR A 126 0.97 5.17 36.70
CA THR A 126 0.17 6.17 37.44
C THR A 126 -0.81 5.53 38.42
N LYS A 127 -1.52 4.47 38.01
CA LYS A 127 -2.56 3.83 38.84
C LYS A 127 -1.97 3.15 40.08
N PHE A 128 -0.79 2.55 39.97
CA PHE A 128 -0.18 1.77 41.05
C PHE A 128 0.93 2.52 41.82
N SER A 129 1.59 3.53 41.24
CA SER A 129 2.54 4.37 41.99
C SER A 129 1.87 5.36 42.93
N GLY A 130 0.60 5.71 42.68
CA GLY A 130 -0.23 6.50 43.59
C GLY A 130 -0.93 5.67 44.67
N SER A 131 -0.81 4.34 44.65
CA SER A 131 -1.52 3.43 45.56
C SER A 131 -0.67 2.94 46.76
N ASP A 132 0.58 3.38 46.88
CA ASP A 132 1.55 2.91 47.89
C ASP A 132 1.94 3.99 48.93
N LEU A 133 1.16 5.07 49.06
CA LEU A 133 1.43 6.17 50.02
C LEU A 133 0.34 6.40 51.07
N ASP A 134 -0.66 5.53 51.18
CA ASP A 134 -1.65 5.55 52.27
C ASP A 134 -1.92 4.12 52.78
N LEU A 135 -0.96 3.52 53.50
CA LEU A 135 -1.21 2.46 54.49
C LEU A 135 -0.22 2.56 55.66
#